data_AF-F4PTF4-F1
#
_entry.id   AF-F4PTF4-F1
#
_cell.length_a   1.000
_cell.length_b   1.000
_cell.length_c   1.000
_cell.angle_alpha   90.00
_cell.angle_beta   90.00
_cell.angle_gamma   90.00
#
_symmetry.space_group_name_H-M   'P 1'
#
loop_
_entity.id
_entity.type
_entity.pdbx_description
1 polymer ?
#
loop_
_entity_poly.entity_id
_entity_poly.type
_entity_poly.pdbx_seq_one_letter_code
_entity_poly.pdbx_strand_id
1 'polypeptide(L)'
;MNNNNSSSSNNRLLILMIVTLLCCHYHISLSNAQQTIPDDERIQYGMTVPQNQSLCLDQGSNKDNFFCSNKTLDGQYRIVEIRPGVTNQSINILELLKSSKSLDVIDLRNDRSITWIPNDFNNFPNLSNVMFILVQPLIVPLSFLNNSINLKLIDFVFPVSSISIDDSLYFPSLQRYSFDSACTYGSHHINVTSKSFPKLKYFNSFYKDCSKPYPIISSGNYNSTNNKYVQLNGDFGPSSNRQNLSIMINSTIKCVVGSVSQFQINCTLDQQPLFGLASVQLQFNDLNTLARDLLNLQSQQPSQPSSKSECETITFKYINTTVAPNTTDPTVSFDFDGVDFLFEIVSVQELDLDGNIVKEIFISNYTWNVNASTINNHTTNINYQLNTSSSLSNNSYQPAQVQSTISFSTQPRTVEFGGKQLLMNANSIKLEVNISKWQYSSNLATLRVVFKTLINNNQSIEYDCINKDIESFSYDSLSSLQYLRVVKDGIQFNGRFIDVAMSDGRPTYSPTQLISSTRINDQQSIVMIGIVFPQCQSCILDPDFSALIVDTSNNSHHTCDNDDPNNQWKMITGIVVGVVGAVALSIVTLYGIKRFKRYLVLRRKSIAMSKIDK
;
A
#
# COMPACT_ATOMS: atom_id res chain seq x y z
N MET A 1 53.69 -15.72 -40.60
CA MET A 1 55.01 -15.95 -39.97
C MET A 1 54.73 -16.79 -38.73
N ASN A 2 54.84 -18.13 -38.79
CA ASN A 2 56.08 -18.94 -38.69
C ASN A 2 56.96 -18.43 -37.53
N ASN A 3 57.49 -19.21 -36.59
CA ASN A 3 57.68 -20.66 -36.42
C ASN A 3 58.25 -20.81 -34.99
N ASN A 4 57.77 -21.74 -34.15
CA ASN A 4 58.31 -23.08 -33.90
C ASN A 4 59.55 -23.20 -32.97
N ASN A 5 59.38 -24.07 -31.96
CA ASN A 5 60.26 -25.21 -31.60
C ASN A 5 61.62 -24.92 -30.92
N SER A 6 62.20 -25.75 -30.04
CA SER A 6 62.04 -27.16 -29.60
C SER A 6 62.96 -27.38 -28.37
N SER A 7 62.58 -28.13 -27.32
CA SER A 7 62.81 -29.59 -27.11
C SER A 7 64.09 -30.01 -26.37
N SER A 8 63.88 -30.81 -25.31
CA SER A 8 64.55 -32.07 -24.92
C SER A 8 66.01 -32.08 -24.41
N SER A 9 66.23 -32.62 -23.20
CA SER A 9 66.54 -34.06 -22.98
C SER A 9 67.20 -34.33 -21.63
N ASN A 10 66.65 -35.31 -20.91
CA ASN A 10 67.26 -36.34 -20.06
C ASN A 10 68.64 -36.11 -19.40
N ASN A 11 68.72 -36.37 -18.10
CA ASN A 11 69.64 -37.41 -17.63
C ASN A 11 69.16 -38.13 -16.37
N ARG A 12 69.26 -39.46 -16.43
CA ARG A 12 68.96 -40.44 -15.39
C ARG A 12 70.06 -40.44 -14.33
N LEU A 13 69.72 -40.66 -13.07
CA LEU A 13 70.53 -41.53 -12.21
C LEU A 13 69.61 -42.31 -11.26
N LEU A 14 69.73 -43.63 -11.37
CA LEU A 14 68.98 -44.66 -10.69
C LEU A 14 70.00 -45.41 -9.85
N ILE A 15 69.85 -45.43 -8.53
CA ILE A 15 70.43 -46.50 -7.69
C ILE A 15 69.38 -46.95 -6.68
N LEU A 16 68.97 -48.19 -6.90
CA LEU A 16 68.16 -49.11 -6.12
C LEU A 16 68.96 -49.64 -4.91
N MET A 17 68.30 -49.94 -3.79
CA MET A 17 68.37 -51.20 -3.00
C MET A 17 67.79 -50.97 -1.59
N ILE A 18 66.65 -51.57 -1.22
CA ILE A 18 66.45 -52.95 -0.69
C ILE A 18 66.90 -53.03 0.81
N VAL A 19 66.22 -53.63 1.81
CA VAL A 19 64.96 -54.37 2.03
C VAL A 19 64.90 -54.69 3.54
N THR A 20 63.72 -54.56 4.15
CA THR A 20 63.11 -55.31 5.28
C THR A 20 63.79 -55.65 6.63
N LEU A 21 62.92 -55.61 7.66
CA LEU A 21 62.56 -56.66 8.65
C LEU A 21 63.02 -56.53 10.12
N LEU A 22 62.02 -56.19 10.96
CA LEU A 22 61.52 -56.83 12.20
C LEU A 22 62.44 -57.55 13.21
N CYS A 23 62.09 -57.28 14.48
CA CYS A 23 62.16 -58.12 15.69
C CYS A 23 63.50 -58.21 16.45
N CYS A 24 63.56 -57.66 17.68
CA CYS A 24 63.23 -58.41 18.91
C CYS A 24 63.52 -57.63 20.20
N HIS A 25 62.81 -58.05 21.25
CA HIS A 25 62.83 -57.63 22.65
C HIS A 25 64.22 -57.64 23.31
N TYR A 26 64.46 -56.74 24.26
CA TYR A 26 65.09 -57.08 25.55
C TYR A 26 64.70 -56.07 26.64
N HIS A 27 64.10 -56.59 27.71
CA HIS A 27 64.01 -55.96 29.04
C HIS A 27 65.32 -56.25 29.79
N ILE A 28 65.85 -55.28 30.54
CA ILE A 28 66.55 -55.45 31.84
C ILE A 28 66.57 -54.08 32.54
N SER A 29 66.34 -54.09 33.84
CA SER A 29 66.17 -52.95 34.73
C SER A 29 67.32 -52.83 35.76
N LEU A 30 67.41 -51.62 36.32
CA LEU A 30 67.95 -51.19 37.64
C LEU A 30 69.47 -51.05 37.84
N SER A 31 69.92 -49.84 38.21
CA SER A 31 70.13 -49.44 39.63
C SER A 31 70.74 -48.03 39.78
N ASN A 32 70.50 -47.43 40.96
CA ASN A 32 70.71 -46.03 41.40
C ASN A 32 72.13 -45.69 41.88
N ALA A 33 72.51 -44.39 41.85
CA ALA A 33 73.12 -43.60 42.95
C ALA A 33 73.37 -42.12 42.49
N GLN A 34 72.69 -41.11 43.07
CA GLN A 34 73.17 -40.07 44.04
C GLN A 34 74.27 -39.12 43.50
N GLN A 35 74.30 -37.78 43.64
CA GLN A 35 73.62 -36.76 44.48
C GLN A 35 74.10 -35.37 43.97
N THR A 36 73.28 -34.31 43.80
CA THR A 36 73.27 -33.01 44.56
C THR A 36 72.63 -31.87 43.72
N ILE A 37 72.03 -30.89 44.40
CA ILE A 37 70.97 -29.92 43.98
C ILE A 37 71.60 -28.56 43.54
N PRO A 38 70.93 -27.69 42.75
CA PRO A 38 70.22 -26.55 43.35
C PRO A 38 68.81 -26.26 42.79
N ASP A 39 68.00 -25.66 43.66
CA ASP A 39 66.62 -25.25 43.52
C ASP A 39 66.35 -24.33 42.33
N ASP A 40 65.48 -24.74 41.41
CA ASP A 40 64.22 -24.10 41.06
C ASP A 40 63.57 -24.84 39.88
N GLU A 41 62.25 -24.78 39.81
CA GLU A 41 61.39 -25.32 38.75
C GLU A 41 60.96 -26.80 38.82
N ARG A 42 59.67 -26.95 39.18
CA ARG A 42 58.66 -27.86 38.61
C ARG A 42 58.98 -29.36 38.60
N ILE A 43 58.42 -30.11 39.55
CA ILE A 43 57.75 -31.39 39.24
C ILE A 43 56.61 -31.63 40.24
N GLN A 44 55.38 -31.87 39.75
CA GLN A 44 54.59 -32.99 40.30
C GLN A 44 53.58 -33.55 39.28
N TYR A 45 53.85 -34.81 38.92
CA TYR A 45 53.01 -35.85 38.30
C TYR A 45 52.64 -35.74 36.81
N GLY A 46 53.30 -36.59 36.03
CA GLY A 46 53.03 -36.81 34.61
C GLY A 46 51.62 -37.32 34.30
N MET A 47 51.19 -36.93 33.09
CA MET A 47 49.96 -37.24 32.34
C MET A 47 48.66 -36.47 32.70
N THR A 48 48.45 -35.44 31.86
CA THR A 48 47.23 -34.84 31.32
C THR A 48 45.90 -35.00 32.07
N VAL A 49 45.53 -33.97 32.82
CA VAL A 49 44.12 -33.61 33.04
C VAL A 49 43.53 -33.16 31.68
N PRO A 50 42.36 -33.64 31.23
CA PRO A 50 41.70 -33.11 30.04
C PRO A 50 41.45 -31.61 30.23
N GLN A 51 41.79 -30.76 29.26
CA GLN A 51 41.67 -29.29 29.35
C GLN A 51 40.32 -28.81 29.96
N ASN A 52 39.22 -29.52 29.70
CA ASN A 52 37.90 -29.19 30.22
C ASN A 52 37.74 -29.33 31.74
N GLN A 53 38.46 -30.26 32.38
CA GLN A 53 38.33 -30.48 33.82
C GLN A 53 39.04 -29.37 34.61
N SER A 54 40.12 -28.81 34.07
CA SER A 54 40.84 -27.68 34.68
C SER A 54 39.97 -26.43 34.82
N LEU A 55 39.03 -26.20 33.89
CA LEU A 55 38.07 -25.09 33.93
C LEU A 55 37.02 -25.25 35.05
N CYS A 56 36.80 -26.47 35.54
CA CYS A 56 35.86 -26.79 36.62
C CYS A 56 36.53 -27.09 37.97
N LEU A 57 37.87 -27.17 38.04
CA LEU A 57 38.62 -27.58 39.24
C LEU A 57 39.13 -26.41 40.10
N ASP A 58 39.01 -25.17 39.63
CA ASP A 58 39.19 -23.98 40.47
C ASP A 58 38.02 -23.91 41.46
N GLN A 59 38.31 -24.20 42.74
CA GLN A 59 37.31 -24.52 43.75
C GLN A 59 36.21 -23.46 43.89
N GLY A 60 34.97 -23.86 43.62
CA GLY A 60 33.79 -23.37 44.35
C GLY A 60 33.04 -22.15 43.82
N SER A 61 33.39 -21.53 42.69
CA SER A 61 32.63 -20.37 42.18
C SER A 61 32.05 -20.61 40.79
N ASN A 62 30.75 -20.40 40.65
CA ASN A 62 30.15 -19.89 39.41
C ASN A 62 30.97 -18.65 38.98
N LYS A 63 31.95 -18.81 38.10
CA LYS A 63 32.48 -17.65 37.36
C LYS A 63 31.37 -17.26 36.39
N ASP A 64 31.10 -15.97 36.23
CA ASP A 64 29.98 -15.42 35.44
C ASP A 64 29.84 -15.99 34.01
N ASN A 65 30.89 -16.66 33.51
CA ASN A 65 30.98 -17.20 32.16
C ASN A 65 30.84 -18.72 32.03
N PHE A 66 31.01 -19.54 33.08
CA PHE A 66 31.01 -21.02 32.96
C PHE A 66 30.29 -21.69 34.15
N PHE A 67 29.33 -22.56 33.84
CA PHE A 67 28.63 -23.39 34.81
C PHE A 67 29.02 -24.86 34.59
N CYS A 68 29.53 -25.50 35.63
CA CYS A 68 29.90 -26.91 35.62
C CYS A 68 28.89 -27.75 36.40
N SER A 69 28.61 -28.97 35.92
CA SER A 69 27.82 -29.97 36.63
C SER A 69 28.59 -31.28 36.72
N ASN A 70 28.45 -31.97 37.84
CA ASN A 70 28.97 -33.31 38.08
C ASN A 70 27.91 -34.40 37.89
N LYS A 71 26.71 -34.05 37.37
CA LYS A 71 25.61 -35.00 37.09
C LYS A 71 25.85 -35.79 35.80
N THR A 72 27.08 -36.26 35.58
CA THR A 72 27.43 -37.15 34.48
C THR A 72 27.48 -38.59 34.97
N LEU A 73 27.31 -39.55 34.06
CA LEU A 73 27.32 -41.00 34.37
C LEU A 73 28.62 -41.48 35.05
N ASP A 74 29.71 -40.73 34.88
CA ASP A 74 31.04 -41.00 35.43
C ASP A 74 31.41 -40.12 36.64
N GLY A 75 30.51 -39.23 37.09
CA GLY A 75 30.73 -38.34 38.24
C GLY A 75 31.77 -37.23 38.01
N GLN A 76 32.24 -37.02 36.78
CA GLN A 76 33.22 -35.98 36.45
C GLN A 76 32.55 -34.63 36.18
N TYR A 77 33.16 -33.54 36.67
CA TYR A 77 32.71 -32.18 36.33
C TYR A 77 32.86 -31.90 34.84
N ARG A 78 31.77 -31.50 34.20
CA ARG A 78 31.75 -31.03 32.81
C ARG A 78 31.03 -29.69 32.73
N ILE A 79 31.47 -28.83 31.82
CA ILE A 79 30.81 -27.56 31.52
C ILE A 79 29.44 -27.88 30.92
N VAL A 80 28.37 -27.40 31.57
CA VAL A 80 26.99 -27.59 31.15
C VAL A 80 26.36 -26.34 30.55
N GLU A 81 26.87 -25.16 30.87
CA GLU A 81 26.38 -23.88 30.35
C GLU A 81 27.51 -22.85 30.32
N ILE A 82 27.52 -21.98 29.31
CA ILE A 82 28.50 -20.88 29.14
C ILE A 82 27.69 -19.60 28.90
N ARG A 83 28.00 -18.51 29.62
CA ARG A 83 27.37 -17.18 29.46
C ARG A 83 28.45 -16.11 29.31
N PRO A 84 29.12 -15.99 28.16
CA PRO A 84 30.35 -15.23 28.09
C PRO A 84 30.14 -13.70 28.15
N GLY A 85 30.99 -13.02 28.91
CA GLY A 85 31.53 -11.71 28.56
C GLY A 85 32.88 -11.86 27.85
N VAL A 86 33.05 -11.25 26.68
CA VAL A 86 34.25 -11.42 25.84
C VAL A 86 35.40 -10.52 26.33
N THR A 87 36.41 -11.12 26.96
CA THR A 87 37.63 -10.40 27.39
C THR A 87 38.69 -10.31 26.29
N ASN A 88 38.71 -11.24 25.33
CA ASN A 88 39.60 -11.21 24.16
C ASN A 88 38.80 -11.44 22.87
N GLN A 89 38.61 -10.36 22.10
CA GLN A 89 37.81 -10.38 20.86
C GLN A 89 38.51 -11.07 19.68
N SER A 90 39.77 -11.48 19.83
CA SER A 90 40.54 -12.14 18.75
C SER A 90 40.28 -13.65 18.67
N ILE A 91 39.57 -14.23 19.65
CA ILE A 91 39.34 -15.67 19.75
C ILE A 91 37.88 -15.95 19.45
N ASN A 92 37.60 -16.72 18.38
CA ASN A 92 36.26 -17.24 18.13
C ASN A 92 35.98 -18.41 19.08
N ILE A 93 35.05 -18.22 20.03
CA ILE A 93 34.73 -19.23 21.05
C ILE A 93 34.27 -20.57 20.46
N LEU A 94 33.69 -20.59 19.26
CA LEU A 94 33.25 -21.82 18.59
C LEU A 94 34.42 -22.75 18.25
N GLU A 95 35.61 -22.21 17.98
CA GLU A 95 36.82 -23.00 17.75
C GLU A 95 37.27 -23.77 19.00
N LEU A 96 37.05 -23.19 20.18
CA LEU A 96 37.38 -23.85 21.45
C LEU A 96 36.33 -24.88 21.84
N LEU A 97 35.06 -24.63 21.51
CA LEU A 97 33.94 -25.49 21.91
C LEU A 97 33.75 -26.72 21.02
N LYS A 98 34.29 -26.74 19.80
CA LYS A 98 34.07 -27.84 18.86
C LYS A 98 34.53 -29.21 19.38
N SER A 99 35.50 -29.25 20.30
CA SER A 99 35.99 -30.48 20.94
C SER A 99 35.15 -30.92 22.16
N SER A 100 34.28 -30.05 22.68
CA SER A 100 33.51 -30.30 23.92
C SER A 100 32.22 -31.07 23.63
N LYS A 101 32.34 -32.37 23.37
CA LYS A 101 31.20 -33.24 23.00
C LYS A 101 30.23 -33.54 24.14
N SER A 102 30.53 -33.08 25.35
CA SER A 102 29.67 -33.25 26.53
C SER A 102 28.64 -32.15 26.72
N LEU A 103 28.67 -31.08 25.92
CA LEU A 103 27.77 -29.94 26.06
C LEU A 103 26.31 -30.38 25.93
N ASP A 104 25.47 -29.87 26.83
CA ASP A 104 24.01 -30.06 26.83
C ASP A 104 23.31 -28.82 26.25
N VAL A 105 23.76 -27.62 26.62
CA VAL A 105 23.20 -26.36 26.13
C VAL A 105 24.31 -25.43 25.64
N ILE A 106 24.09 -24.78 24.51
CA ILE A 106 24.91 -23.65 24.04
C ILE A 106 24.00 -22.41 23.92
N ASP A 107 24.24 -21.39 24.74
CA ASP A 107 23.57 -20.10 24.68
C ASP A 107 24.64 -19.00 24.52
N LEU A 108 24.77 -18.45 23.31
CA LEU A 108 25.76 -17.41 23.01
C LEU A 108 25.03 -16.12 22.69
N ARG A 109 25.34 -15.04 23.43
CA ARG A 109 24.65 -13.75 23.28
C ARG A 109 25.63 -12.60 23.14
N ASN A 110 25.38 -11.73 22.16
CA ASN A 110 26.09 -10.47 21.91
C ASN A 110 27.63 -10.61 21.78
N ASP A 111 28.12 -11.78 21.39
CA ASP A 111 29.55 -12.03 21.21
C ASP A 111 30.01 -11.55 19.82
N ARG A 112 30.70 -10.41 19.80
CA ARG A 112 31.23 -9.79 18.57
C ARG A 112 32.47 -10.50 18.00
N SER A 113 33.09 -11.41 18.75
CA SER A 113 34.26 -12.17 18.28
C SER A 113 33.89 -13.31 17.34
N ILE A 114 32.63 -13.75 17.35
CA ILE A 114 32.11 -14.81 16.47
C ILE A 114 31.88 -14.23 15.08
N THR A 115 32.92 -14.12 14.28
CA THR A 115 32.83 -13.59 12.90
C THR A 115 32.52 -14.67 11.87
N TRP A 116 32.56 -15.95 12.26
CA TRP A 116 32.25 -17.10 11.40
C TRP A 116 31.91 -18.35 12.24
N ILE A 117 31.33 -19.37 11.59
CA ILE A 117 30.98 -20.67 12.22
C ILE A 117 31.89 -21.78 11.67
N PRO A 118 32.57 -22.58 12.51
CA PRO A 118 33.42 -23.67 12.04
C PRO A 118 32.69 -24.77 11.28
N ASN A 119 33.24 -25.17 10.12
CA ASN A 119 32.70 -26.25 9.29
C ASN A 119 32.71 -27.61 10.00
N ASP A 120 33.59 -27.81 10.98
CA ASP A 120 33.72 -29.02 11.79
C ASP A 120 32.97 -28.93 13.13
N PHE A 121 32.13 -27.91 13.34
CA PHE A 121 31.30 -27.77 14.54
C PHE A 121 30.07 -28.69 14.49
N ASN A 122 30.28 -29.99 14.67
CA ASN A 122 29.26 -31.04 14.52
C ASN A 122 29.39 -32.14 15.58
N ASN A 123 28.53 -33.16 15.53
CA ASN A 123 28.61 -34.37 16.35
C ASN A 123 28.59 -34.09 17.88
N PHE A 124 27.56 -33.41 18.38
CA PHE A 124 27.39 -33.20 19.83
C PHE A 124 26.31 -34.15 20.38
N PRO A 125 26.67 -35.34 20.91
CA PRO A 125 25.71 -36.36 21.27
C PRO A 125 24.80 -35.97 22.42
N ASN A 126 25.24 -35.11 23.35
CA ASN A 126 24.46 -34.70 24.52
C ASN A 126 23.69 -33.39 24.33
N LEU A 127 23.96 -32.67 23.25
CA LEU A 127 23.46 -31.32 23.06
C LEU A 127 21.96 -31.35 22.82
N SER A 128 21.21 -30.69 23.69
CA SER A 128 19.76 -30.57 23.64
C SER A 128 19.31 -29.23 23.06
N ASN A 129 20.01 -28.14 23.35
CA ASN A 129 19.59 -26.80 22.94
C ASN A 129 20.76 -25.96 22.41
N VAL A 130 20.52 -25.25 21.31
CA VAL A 130 21.41 -24.21 20.78
C VAL A 130 20.64 -22.93 20.56
N MET A 131 21.10 -21.84 21.16
CA MET A 131 20.56 -20.50 20.97
C MET A 131 21.69 -19.49 20.76
N PHE A 132 21.73 -18.87 19.59
CA PHE A 132 22.70 -17.82 19.27
C PHE A 132 21.95 -16.51 19.09
N ILE A 133 22.26 -15.50 19.89
CA ILE A 133 21.73 -14.14 19.78
C ILE A 133 22.90 -13.22 19.45
N LEU A 134 23.16 -13.00 18.17
CA LEU A 134 24.34 -12.26 17.68
C LEU A 134 23.91 -11.06 16.85
N VAL A 135 24.83 -10.11 16.64
CA VAL A 135 24.53 -8.86 15.93
C VAL A 135 25.02 -8.90 14.49
N GLN A 136 26.12 -9.62 14.24
CA GLN A 136 26.76 -9.71 12.94
C GLN A 136 26.14 -10.80 12.05
N PRO A 137 26.13 -10.59 10.72
CA PRO A 137 25.67 -11.61 9.79
C PRO A 137 26.68 -12.77 9.68
N LEU A 138 26.19 -14.01 9.62
CA LEU A 138 27.02 -15.21 9.53
C LEU A 138 26.50 -16.20 8.49
N ILE A 139 27.43 -16.95 7.90
CA ILE A 139 27.13 -18.11 7.06
C ILE A 139 27.03 -19.33 7.97
N VAL A 140 25.96 -20.13 7.83
CA VAL A 140 25.79 -21.39 8.55
C VAL A 140 26.23 -22.55 7.65
N PRO A 141 27.33 -23.25 7.96
CA PRO A 141 27.81 -24.38 7.17
C PRO A 141 26.79 -25.53 7.12
N LEU A 142 26.74 -26.27 6.00
CA LEU A 142 25.86 -27.44 5.85
C LEU A 142 26.11 -28.49 6.94
N SER A 143 27.35 -28.67 7.38
CA SER A 143 27.72 -29.64 8.42
C SER A 143 27.41 -29.18 9.84
N PHE A 144 26.95 -27.94 10.05
CA PHE A 144 26.79 -27.37 11.38
C PHE A 144 25.82 -28.20 12.24
N LEU A 145 26.29 -28.58 13.43
CA LEU A 145 25.59 -29.42 14.41
C LEU A 145 25.14 -30.81 13.91
N ASN A 146 25.53 -31.22 12.69
CA ASN A 146 25.05 -32.48 12.13
C ASN A 146 25.35 -33.67 13.06
N ASN A 147 24.46 -34.66 13.08
CA ASN A 147 24.45 -35.82 13.98
C ASN A 147 24.35 -35.51 15.49
N SER A 148 23.88 -34.32 15.88
CA SER A 148 23.57 -34.02 17.28
C SER A 148 22.20 -34.60 17.65
N ILE A 149 22.16 -35.92 17.90
CA ILE A 149 20.93 -36.71 17.95
C ILE A 149 19.94 -36.33 19.05
N ASN A 150 20.40 -35.70 20.13
CA ASN A 150 19.56 -35.26 21.27
C ASN A 150 19.07 -33.82 21.13
N LEU A 151 19.47 -33.11 20.07
CA LEU A 151 19.15 -31.72 19.86
C LEU A 151 17.65 -31.55 19.61
N LYS A 152 17.00 -30.73 20.43
CA LYS A 152 15.56 -30.43 20.43
C LYS A 152 15.26 -29.04 19.88
N LEU A 153 16.17 -28.09 20.07
CA LEU A 153 15.97 -26.69 19.70
C LEU A 153 17.23 -26.09 19.08
N ILE A 154 17.04 -25.46 17.91
CA ILE A 154 17.99 -24.52 17.29
C ILE A 154 17.26 -23.18 17.13
N ASP A 155 17.87 -22.11 17.66
CA ASP A 155 17.37 -20.75 17.49
C ASP A 155 18.50 -19.77 17.19
N PHE A 156 18.49 -19.19 15.99
CA PHE A 156 19.47 -18.21 15.54
C PHE A 156 18.81 -16.83 15.43
N VAL A 157 19.06 -15.99 16.41
CA VAL A 157 18.65 -14.59 16.45
C VAL A 157 19.83 -13.72 15.98
N PHE A 158 20.19 -13.87 14.71
CA PHE A 158 21.20 -13.08 13.99
C PHE A 158 21.00 -13.23 12.48
N PRO A 159 21.40 -12.25 11.64
CA PRO A 159 21.20 -12.32 10.19
C PRO A 159 22.00 -13.46 9.52
N VAL A 160 21.35 -14.58 9.23
CA VAL A 160 21.95 -15.69 8.49
C VAL A 160 22.12 -15.29 7.03
N SER A 161 23.35 -15.21 6.54
CA SER A 161 23.67 -14.81 5.16
C SER A 161 23.38 -15.91 4.15
N SER A 162 23.69 -17.16 4.50
CA SER A 162 23.40 -18.37 3.73
C SER A 162 23.27 -19.57 4.66
N ILE A 163 22.42 -20.52 4.27
CA ILE A 163 22.24 -21.79 4.98
C ILE A 163 21.73 -22.86 4.02
N SER A 164 22.23 -24.09 4.19
CA SER A 164 21.72 -25.26 3.47
C SER A 164 21.14 -26.25 4.47
N ILE A 165 19.87 -26.59 4.27
CA ILE A 165 19.11 -27.58 5.04
C ILE A 165 18.60 -28.61 4.05
N ASP A 166 19.06 -29.86 4.15
CA ASP A 166 18.66 -30.95 3.26
C ASP A 166 18.79 -32.33 3.93
N ASP A 167 18.57 -33.37 3.14
CA ASP A 167 18.59 -34.78 3.53
C ASP A 167 19.95 -35.31 4.02
N SER A 168 21.03 -34.53 3.90
CA SER A 168 22.35 -34.88 4.44
C SER A 168 22.47 -34.61 5.95
N LEU A 169 21.53 -33.84 6.50
CA LEU A 169 21.45 -33.54 7.93
C LEU A 169 20.74 -34.66 8.70
N TYR A 170 21.13 -34.88 9.95
CA TYR A 170 20.52 -35.88 10.82
C TYR A 170 20.20 -35.32 12.22
N PHE A 171 18.94 -34.96 12.43
CA PHE A 171 18.42 -34.35 13.64
C PHE A 171 17.14 -35.04 14.14
N PRO A 172 17.22 -36.32 14.59
CA PRO A 172 16.05 -37.15 14.90
C PRO A 172 15.19 -36.64 16.07
N SER A 173 15.74 -35.80 16.94
CA SER A 173 15.04 -35.26 18.12
C SER A 173 14.58 -33.81 17.97
N LEU A 174 14.93 -33.13 16.86
CA LEU A 174 14.71 -31.70 16.73
C LEU A 174 13.23 -31.38 16.62
N GLN A 175 12.75 -30.49 17.48
CA GLN A 175 11.35 -30.07 17.56
C GLN A 175 11.14 -28.65 17.05
N ARG A 176 12.16 -27.79 17.19
CA ARG A 176 12.15 -26.40 16.74
C ARG A 176 13.45 -26.04 16.03
N TYR A 177 13.33 -25.45 14.85
CA TYR A 177 14.41 -24.80 14.12
C TYR A 177 13.93 -23.40 13.74
N SER A 178 14.60 -22.37 14.26
CA SER A 178 14.30 -20.97 14.00
C SER A 178 15.56 -20.22 13.60
N PHE A 179 15.47 -19.34 12.59
CA PHE A 179 16.56 -18.42 12.25
C PHE A 179 16.08 -17.11 11.62
N ASP A 180 16.84 -16.04 11.83
CA ASP A 180 16.67 -14.76 11.14
C ASP A 180 17.42 -14.80 9.80
N SER A 181 16.71 -14.77 8.66
CA SER A 181 17.35 -14.69 7.33
C SER A 181 17.85 -13.27 7.05
N ALA A 182 19.03 -13.12 6.44
CA ALA A 182 19.50 -11.85 5.87
C ALA A 182 18.89 -11.58 4.48
N CYS A 183 18.22 -12.56 3.88
CA CYS A 183 17.57 -12.48 2.56
C CYS A 183 18.47 -12.04 1.42
N THR A 184 19.68 -12.60 1.37
CA THR A 184 20.51 -12.56 0.17
C THR A 184 19.89 -13.50 -0.87
N TYR A 185 19.42 -12.99 -2.01
CA TYR A 185 18.75 -13.81 -3.03
C TYR A 185 19.62 -14.99 -3.47
N GLY A 186 19.07 -16.21 -3.51
CA GLY A 186 19.75 -17.43 -3.94
C GLY A 186 20.75 -18.03 -2.93
N SER A 187 20.88 -17.48 -1.73
CA SER A 187 21.87 -17.94 -0.74
C SER A 187 21.40 -19.05 0.20
N HIS A 188 20.08 -19.29 0.29
CA HIS A 188 19.50 -20.31 1.17
C HIS A 188 18.93 -21.48 0.36
N HIS A 189 19.30 -22.71 0.73
CA HIS A 189 18.74 -23.93 0.16
C HIS A 189 18.03 -24.70 1.26
N ILE A 190 16.69 -24.76 1.23
CA ILE A 190 15.88 -25.35 2.31
C ILE A 190 15.02 -26.47 1.75
N ASN A 191 15.34 -27.70 2.11
CA ASN A 191 14.58 -28.90 1.85
C ASN A 191 14.39 -29.66 3.17
N VAL A 192 13.27 -29.39 3.84
CA VAL A 192 12.94 -30.02 5.13
C VAL A 192 12.14 -31.29 4.88
N THR A 193 12.73 -32.43 5.21
CA THR A 193 12.07 -33.74 5.07
C THR A 193 12.00 -34.48 6.40
N SER A 194 11.07 -35.42 6.50
CA SER A 194 10.93 -36.31 7.67
C SER A 194 12.12 -37.27 7.84
N LYS A 195 12.96 -37.45 6.80
CA LYS A 195 14.18 -38.26 6.87
C LYS A 195 15.21 -37.62 7.81
N SER A 196 15.40 -36.31 7.68
CA SER A 196 16.36 -35.55 8.50
C SER A 196 15.74 -35.00 9.77
N PHE A 197 14.44 -34.69 9.75
CA PHE A 197 13.73 -33.97 10.81
C PHE A 197 12.41 -34.64 11.24
N PRO A 198 12.41 -35.91 11.68
CA PRO A 198 11.18 -36.68 11.93
C PRO A 198 10.28 -36.15 13.06
N LYS A 199 10.81 -35.32 13.97
CA LYS A 199 10.06 -34.76 15.13
C LYS A 199 9.85 -33.25 15.05
N LEU A 200 10.19 -32.62 13.93
CA LEU A 200 10.13 -31.16 13.80
C LEU A 200 8.67 -30.70 13.79
N LYS A 201 8.34 -29.82 14.73
CA LYS A 201 7.00 -29.23 14.89
C LYS A 201 6.95 -27.78 14.45
N TYR A 202 8.07 -27.07 14.61
CA TYR A 202 8.18 -25.65 14.33
C TYR A 202 9.42 -25.37 13.49
N PHE A 203 9.21 -24.90 12.26
CA PHE A 203 10.25 -24.38 11.40
C PHE A 203 9.91 -22.93 11.09
N ASN A 204 10.76 -21.98 11.46
CA ASN A 204 10.52 -20.55 11.22
C ASN A 204 11.76 -19.89 10.62
N SER A 205 11.56 -19.16 9.52
CA SER A 205 12.50 -18.15 9.06
C SER A 205 11.82 -16.80 9.21
N PHE A 206 12.37 -15.90 10.03
CA PHE A 206 11.68 -14.64 10.38
C PHE A 206 11.44 -13.69 9.19
N TYR A 207 12.02 -13.96 8.02
CA TYR A 207 11.56 -13.41 6.75
C TYR A 207 10.99 -14.53 5.88
N LYS A 208 9.68 -14.42 5.58
CA LYS A 208 8.85 -15.51 5.02
C LYS A 208 9.06 -15.73 3.52
N ASP A 209 9.60 -14.74 2.81
CA ASP A 209 9.73 -14.79 1.35
C ASP A 209 10.84 -13.84 0.84
N CYS A 210 12.10 -14.30 0.85
CA CYS A 210 13.22 -13.53 0.31
C CYS A 210 13.17 -13.34 -1.23
N SER A 211 12.12 -13.81 -1.92
CA SER A 211 11.90 -13.50 -3.34
C SER A 211 11.21 -12.15 -3.56
N LYS A 212 10.63 -11.57 -2.51
CA LYS A 212 10.01 -10.24 -2.58
C LYS A 212 11.06 -9.14 -2.40
N PRO A 213 11.05 -8.10 -3.25
CA PRO A 213 11.93 -6.97 -3.06
C PRO A 213 11.54 -6.19 -1.79
N TYR A 214 12.54 -5.70 -1.06
CA TYR A 214 12.39 -4.76 0.06
C TYR A 214 13.52 -3.72 -0.07
N PRO A 215 13.45 -2.55 0.59
CA PRO A 215 12.30 -2.04 1.35
C PRO A 215 11.16 -1.58 0.43
N ILE A 216 9.94 -1.70 0.94
CA ILE A 216 8.70 -1.20 0.32
C ILE A 216 8.00 -0.29 1.33
N ILE A 217 7.51 0.86 0.88
CA ILE A 217 6.63 1.73 1.66
C ILE A 217 5.22 1.63 1.08
N SER A 218 4.28 1.13 1.87
CA SER A 218 2.90 0.92 1.44
C SER A 218 1.94 2.00 1.93
N SER A 219 2.22 2.64 3.06
CA SER A 219 1.44 3.78 3.54
C SER A 219 2.26 4.70 4.43
N GLY A 220 1.83 5.95 4.53
CA GLY A 220 2.43 6.95 5.41
C GLY A 220 1.36 7.74 6.14
N ASN A 221 1.62 8.06 7.40
CA ASN A 221 0.79 8.95 8.19
C ASN A 221 1.68 9.91 9.00
N TYR A 222 1.13 11.04 9.41
CA TYR A 222 1.77 12.00 10.28
C TYR A 222 0.83 12.38 11.42
N ASN A 223 1.39 12.82 12.54
CA ASN A 223 0.58 13.30 13.64
C ASN A 223 0.09 14.73 13.31
N SER A 224 -1.22 14.94 13.19
CA SER A 224 -1.79 16.25 12.87
C SER A 224 -1.52 17.31 13.95
N THR A 225 -1.31 16.91 15.21
CA THR A 225 -0.95 17.80 16.33
C THR A 225 0.54 18.11 16.39
N ASN A 226 1.37 17.19 15.89
CA ASN A 226 2.80 17.36 15.76
C ASN A 226 3.25 16.82 14.40
N ASN A 227 3.15 17.65 13.36
CA ASN A 227 3.39 17.23 11.98
C ASN A 227 4.84 16.84 11.66
N LYS A 228 5.75 16.91 12.64
CA LYS A 228 7.07 16.31 12.55
C LYS A 228 7.09 14.81 12.82
N TYR A 229 6.10 14.27 13.53
CA TYR A 229 6.05 12.84 13.80
C TYR A 229 5.43 12.11 12.61
N VAL A 230 6.22 11.26 11.96
CA VAL A 230 5.85 10.49 10.77
C VAL A 230 5.89 9.00 11.11
N GLN A 231 4.85 8.29 10.69
CA GLN A 231 4.76 6.84 10.71
C GLN A 231 4.71 6.32 9.28
N LEU A 232 5.61 5.42 8.93
CA LEU A 232 5.67 4.72 7.66
C LEU A 232 5.34 3.25 7.89
N ASN A 233 4.52 2.67 7.03
CA ASN A 233 4.22 1.24 7.05
C ASN A 233 4.59 0.62 5.70
N GLY A 234 4.94 -0.66 5.71
CA GLY A 234 5.37 -1.37 4.52
C GLY A 234 6.05 -2.67 4.87
N ASP A 235 7.03 -3.09 4.07
CA ASP A 235 7.95 -4.17 4.40
C ASP A 235 9.38 -3.65 4.27
N PHE A 236 10.03 -3.45 5.41
CA PHE A 236 11.38 -2.89 5.53
C PHE A 236 12.46 -3.95 5.65
N GLY A 237 12.11 -5.23 5.43
CA GLY A 237 13.05 -6.33 5.51
C GLY A 237 13.29 -6.86 6.93
N PRO A 238 14.20 -7.83 7.08
CA PRO A 238 14.48 -8.49 8.36
C PRO A 238 15.03 -7.53 9.42
N SER A 239 14.62 -7.75 10.67
CA SER A 239 14.87 -6.85 11.81
C SER A 239 16.33 -6.69 12.23
N SER A 240 17.22 -7.51 11.67
CA SER A 240 18.65 -7.62 11.94
C SER A 240 19.51 -6.62 11.15
N ASN A 241 18.98 -5.98 10.11
CA ASN A 241 19.76 -5.09 9.23
C ASN A 241 19.71 -3.60 9.62
N ARG A 242 19.55 -3.24 10.90
CA ARG A 242 19.28 -1.84 11.36
C ARG A 242 20.41 -0.81 11.13
N GLN A 243 21.48 -1.14 10.42
CA GLN A 243 22.59 -0.22 10.15
C GLN A 243 22.33 0.53 8.82
N ASN A 244 22.70 1.81 8.77
CA ASN A 244 22.61 2.67 7.57
C ASN A 244 21.19 2.91 7.02
N LEU A 245 20.17 3.02 7.89
CA LEU A 245 18.85 3.53 7.48
C LEU A 245 18.88 5.06 7.36
N SER A 246 18.60 5.57 6.17
CA SER A 246 18.40 7.00 5.90
C SER A 246 17.00 7.22 5.34
N ILE A 247 16.29 8.20 5.89
CA ILE A 247 14.94 8.57 5.43
C ILE A 247 14.92 10.07 5.17
N MET A 248 14.50 10.45 3.97
CA MET A 248 14.32 11.84 3.57
C MET A 248 12.89 12.09 3.11
N ILE A 249 12.31 13.21 3.54
CA ILE A 249 11.04 13.73 3.05
C ILE A 249 11.34 14.82 2.02
N ASN A 250 10.74 14.70 0.83
CA ASN A 250 10.96 15.58 -0.34
C ASN A 250 12.44 15.73 -0.73
N SER A 251 13.26 14.72 -0.46
CA SER A 251 14.73 14.75 -0.65
C SER A 251 15.49 15.78 0.17
N THR A 252 14.82 16.54 1.04
CA THR A 252 15.40 17.71 1.71
C THR A 252 15.38 17.61 3.23
N ILE A 253 14.33 17.04 3.82
CA ILE A 253 14.13 17.00 5.28
C ILE A 253 14.49 15.61 5.79
N LYS A 254 15.39 15.53 6.78
CA LYS A 254 15.79 14.24 7.35
C LYS A 254 14.74 13.76 8.35
N CYS A 255 14.30 12.52 8.21
CA CYS A 255 13.46 11.87 9.22
C CYS A 255 14.33 11.05 10.17
N VAL A 256 14.53 11.56 11.38
CA VAL A 256 15.32 10.91 12.43
C VAL A 256 14.53 9.73 13.00
N VAL A 257 15.03 8.53 12.77
CA VAL A 257 14.38 7.28 13.15
C VAL A 257 14.28 7.14 14.66
N GLY A 258 13.07 6.98 15.17
CA GLY A 258 12.80 6.67 16.58
C GLY A 258 12.65 5.18 16.84
N SER A 259 11.90 4.47 15.99
CA SER A 259 11.75 3.01 16.07
C SER A 259 11.59 2.36 14.70
N VAL A 260 12.13 1.16 14.55
CA VAL A 260 12.03 0.35 13.32
C VAL A 260 11.61 -1.05 13.68
N SER A 261 10.64 -1.57 12.93
CA SER A 261 10.26 -2.97 12.85
C SER A 261 10.21 -3.37 11.38
N GLN A 262 9.99 -4.65 11.09
CA GLN A 262 9.81 -5.11 9.72
C GLN A 262 8.67 -4.40 8.99
N PHE A 263 7.56 -4.06 9.69
CA PHE A 263 6.37 -3.54 9.02
C PHE A 263 6.07 -2.06 9.30
N GLN A 264 6.87 -1.43 10.16
CA GLN A 264 6.62 -0.07 10.60
C GLN A 264 7.91 0.66 10.99
N ILE A 265 8.03 1.90 10.54
CA ILE A 265 9.05 2.85 10.98
C ILE A 265 8.34 4.08 11.56
N ASN A 266 8.77 4.51 12.75
CA ASN A 266 8.39 5.80 13.30
C ASN A 266 9.62 6.71 13.28
N CYS A 267 9.49 7.91 12.74
CA CYS A 267 10.58 8.87 12.66
C CYS A 267 10.08 10.31 12.91
N THR A 268 11.00 11.18 13.29
CA THR A 268 10.71 12.60 13.57
C THR A 268 11.50 13.47 12.60
N LEU A 269 10.82 14.38 11.91
CA LEU A 269 11.45 15.34 11.02
C LEU A 269 12.35 16.30 11.80
N ASP A 270 13.59 16.45 11.34
CA ASP A 270 14.59 17.34 11.95
C ASP A 270 14.23 18.83 11.78
N GLN A 271 13.42 19.14 10.77
CA GLN A 271 12.94 20.47 10.46
C GLN A 271 11.42 20.48 10.31
N GLN A 272 10.83 21.68 10.35
CA GLN A 272 9.40 21.86 10.13
C GLN A 272 9.09 21.60 8.65
N PRO A 273 8.20 20.65 8.30
CA PRO A 273 7.86 20.44 6.92
C PRO A 273 6.99 21.57 6.36
N LEU A 274 7.10 21.79 5.05
CA LEU A 274 6.12 22.54 4.29
C LEU A 274 4.81 21.74 4.23
N PHE A 275 3.69 22.46 4.17
CA PHE A 275 2.38 21.86 3.93
C PHE A 275 2.23 21.45 2.46
N GLY A 276 1.41 20.44 2.22
CA GLY A 276 1.16 19.85 0.91
C GLY A 276 1.67 18.42 0.78
N LEU A 277 1.80 17.97 -0.47
CA LEU A 277 2.25 16.62 -0.78
C LEU A 277 3.75 16.46 -0.51
N ALA A 278 4.08 15.32 0.08
CA ALA A 278 5.43 14.97 0.45
C ALA A 278 5.75 13.52 0.07
N SER A 279 6.83 13.38 -0.70
CA SER A 279 7.41 12.10 -1.09
C SER A 279 8.39 11.60 -0.03
N VAL A 280 8.45 10.28 0.14
CA VAL A 280 9.32 9.62 1.12
C VAL A 280 10.38 8.82 0.39
N GLN A 281 11.63 9.15 0.63
CA GLN A 281 12.80 8.40 0.19
C GLN A 281 13.35 7.62 1.36
N LEU A 282 13.57 6.33 1.16
CA LEU A 282 14.17 5.47 2.16
C LEU A 282 15.33 4.71 1.52
N GLN A 283 16.49 4.83 2.15
CA GLN A 283 17.70 4.10 1.80
C GLN A 283 18.08 3.19 2.97
N PHE A 284 18.37 1.95 2.63
CA PHE A 284 18.74 0.91 3.56
C PHE A 284 19.93 0.12 2.98
N ASN A 285 21.13 0.41 3.45
CA ASN A 285 22.38 -0.02 2.80
C ASN A 285 22.39 0.39 1.30
N ASP A 286 22.49 -0.57 0.39
CA ASP A 286 22.48 -0.37 -1.07
C ASP A 286 21.07 -0.40 -1.66
N LEU A 287 20.03 -0.61 -0.85
CA LEU A 287 18.64 -0.69 -1.29
C LEU A 287 17.96 0.68 -1.14
N ASN A 288 17.30 1.13 -2.19
CA ASN A 288 16.58 2.41 -2.23
C ASN A 288 15.12 2.20 -2.59
N THR A 289 14.22 2.91 -1.92
CA THR A 289 12.80 3.01 -2.29
C THR A 289 12.34 4.47 -2.26
N LEU A 290 11.40 4.81 -3.14
CA LEU A 290 10.76 6.12 -3.22
C LEU A 290 9.25 5.89 -3.28
N ALA A 291 8.54 6.45 -2.30
CA ALA A 291 7.08 6.59 -2.35
C ALA A 291 6.73 8.04 -2.66
N ARG A 292 6.23 8.28 -3.87
CA ARG A 292 5.82 9.62 -4.33
C ARG A 292 4.52 10.04 -3.64
N ASP A 293 4.47 11.29 -3.21
CA ASP A 293 3.27 11.96 -2.68
C ASP A 293 2.53 11.17 -1.58
N LEU A 294 3.26 10.36 -0.81
CA LEU A 294 2.70 9.46 0.18
C LEU A 294 2.03 10.21 1.34
N LEU A 295 2.56 11.38 1.71
CA LEU A 295 2.11 12.18 2.83
C LEU A 295 1.42 13.45 2.33
N ASN A 296 0.22 13.73 2.83
CA ASN A 296 -0.47 15.01 2.64
C ASN A 296 -0.42 15.82 3.93
N LEU A 297 0.62 16.65 4.08
CA LEU A 297 0.89 17.42 5.30
C LEU A 297 0.01 18.67 5.35
N GLN A 298 -1.00 18.68 6.21
CA GLN A 298 -1.97 19.77 6.32
C GLN A 298 -1.69 20.65 7.54
N SER A 299 -2.10 21.92 7.45
CA SER A 299 -2.13 22.84 8.58
C SER A 299 -3.27 22.48 9.53
N GLN A 300 -3.08 22.63 10.84
CA GLN A 300 -4.14 22.52 11.83
C GLN A 300 -5.13 23.69 11.79
N GLN A 301 -4.92 24.73 10.96
CA GLN A 301 -5.85 25.84 10.94
C GLN A 301 -7.24 25.34 10.55
N PRO A 302 -8.28 25.55 11.39
CA PRO A 302 -9.63 25.46 10.89
C PRO A 302 -9.68 26.42 9.72
N SER A 303 -10.09 25.93 8.56
CA SER A 303 -10.50 26.82 7.48
C SER A 303 -11.46 27.82 8.09
N GLN A 304 -11.00 29.08 8.26
CA GLN A 304 -11.95 30.16 8.45
C GLN A 304 -12.91 30.03 7.27
N PRO A 305 -14.23 30.03 7.50
CA PRO A 305 -15.16 30.04 6.39
C PRO A 305 -14.80 31.26 5.57
N SER A 306 -14.25 31.01 4.36
CA SER A 306 -14.11 32.05 3.36
C SER A 306 -15.47 32.72 3.26
N SER A 307 -15.44 34.05 3.26
CA SER A 307 -16.60 34.94 3.17
C SER A 307 -17.73 34.26 2.42
N LYS A 308 -18.90 34.13 3.06
CA LYS A 308 -20.15 33.73 2.42
C LYS A 308 -20.28 34.47 1.08
N SER A 309 -19.89 33.81 -0.01
CA SER A 309 -20.67 33.97 -1.23
C SER A 309 -22.03 33.38 -0.86
N GLU A 310 -23.09 34.14 -1.09
CA GLU A 310 -24.43 33.58 -1.06
C GLU A 310 -24.47 32.41 -2.05
N CYS A 311 -24.23 31.20 -1.56
CA CYS A 311 -24.60 30.00 -2.27
C CYS A 311 -26.11 29.95 -2.20
N GLU A 312 -26.77 30.40 -3.27
CA GLU A 312 -28.14 29.99 -3.54
C GLU A 312 -28.19 28.47 -3.45
N THR A 313 -28.98 27.97 -2.50
CA THR A 313 -29.05 26.54 -2.25
C THR A 313 -29.94 25.92 -3.31
N ILE A 314 -29.33 25.51 -4.43
CA ILE A 314 -30.02 24.64 -5.39
C ILE A 314 -30.39 23.37 -4.65
N THR A 315 -31.68 23.15 -4.46
CA THR A 315 -32.18 21.96 -3.77
C THR A 315 -32.22 20.83 -4.79
N PHE A 316 -31.58 19.71 -4.49
CA PHE A 316 -31.62 18.52 -5.34
C PHE A 316 -32.48 17.44 -4.67
N LYS A 317 -33.32 16.76 -5.46
CA LYS A 317 -34.06 15.56 -5.07
C LYS A 317 -33.35 14.31 -5.56
N TYR A 318 -33.38 13.26 -4.76
CA TYR A 318 -32.84 11.96 -5.15
C TYR A 318 -33.83 11.23 -6.04
N ILE A 319 -33.32 10.52 -7.05
CA ILE A 319 -34.16 9.71 -7.92
C ILE A 319 -34.48 8.40 -7.22
N ASN A 320 -35.76 8.01 -7.27
CA ASN A 320 -36.20 6.70 -6.81
C ASN A 320 -36.08 5.67 -7.95
N THR A 321 -34.86 5.46 -8.45
CA THR A 321 -34.58 4.51 -9.54
C THR A 321 -34.27 3.12 -9.00
N THR A 322 -34.77 2.10 -9.68
CA THR A 322 -34.24 0.74 -9.58
C THR A 322 -32.90 0.66 -10.29
N VAL A 323 -31.81 0.61 -9.54
CA VAL A 323 -30.48 0.28 -10.07
C VAL A 323 -30.52 -1.19 -10.51
N ALA A 324 -30.44 -1.44 -11.81
CA ALA A 324 -30.32 -2.80 -12.34
C ALA A 324 -28.85 -3.23 -12.28
N PRO A 325 -28.52 -4.34 -11.58
CA PRO A 325 -27.15 -4.82 -11.50
C PRO A 325 -26.67 -5.35 -12.86
N ASN A 326 -25.56 -4.85 -13.39
CA ASN A 326 -24.90 -5.48 -14.53
C ASN A 326 -24.39 -6.86 -14.10
N THR A 327 -24.74 -7.92 -14.83
CA THR A 327 -24.39 -9.30 -14.46
C THR A 327 -23.15 -9.84 -15.19
N THR A 328 -22.52 -9.05 -16.07
CA THR A 328 -21.38 -9.46 -16.90
C THR A 328 -20.07 -8.77 -16.53
N ASP A 329 -20.13 -7.52 -16.07
CA ASP A 329 -18.95 -6.71 -15.78
C ASP A 329 -19.26 -5.63 -14.72
N PRO A 330 -18.24 -5.07 -14.03
CA PRO A 330 -18.41 -4.07 -13.00
C PRO A 330 -18.56 -2.65 -13.58
N THR A 331 -19.48 -2.46 -14.51
CA THR A 331 -19.84 -1.13 -15.01
C THR A 331 -20.91 -0.50 -14.13
N VAL A 332 -20.62 0.70 -13.62
CA VAL A 332 -21.63 1.52 -12.95
C VAL A 332 -22.49 2.17 -14.03
N SER A 333 -23.77 1.81 -14.06
CA SER A 333 -24.77 2.39 -14.94
C SER A 333 -26.05 2.75 -14.19
N PHE A 334 -26.61 3.92 -14.48
CA PHE A 334 -27.97 4.28 -14.07
C PHE A 334 -28.87 4.19 -15.30
N ASP A 335 -29.91 3.35 -15.27
CA ASP A 335 -30.90 3.32 -16.34
C ASP A 335 -32.10 4.19 -15.93
N PHE A 336 -32.21 5.36 -16.55
CA PHE A 336 -33.36 6.25 -16.42
C PHE A 336 -33.65 6.86 -17.79
N ASP A 337 -34.82 6.57 -18.37
CA ASP A 337 -35.32 7.15 -19.63
C ASP A 337 -34.29 7.22 -20.78
N GLY A 338 -33.41 6.22 -20.93
CA GLY A 338 -32.39 6.19 -22.00
C GLY A 338 -31.15 7.03 -21.73
N VAL A 339 -30.84 7.31 -20.47
CA VAL A 339 -29.64 8.01 -20.03
C VAL A 339 -28.55 7.03 -19.59
N ASP A 340 -27.49 6.90 -20.39
CA ASP A 340 -26.33 6.07 -20.05
C ASP A 340 -25.24 6.90 -19.34
N PHE A 341 -25.31 7.08 -18.02
CA PHE A 341 -24.09 7.39 -17.26
C PHE A 341 -23.30 6.09 -17.11
N LEU A 342 -22.09 6.04 -17.65
CA LEU A 342 -21.23 4.87 -17.63
C LEU A 342 -19.91 5.20 -16.95
N PHE A 343 -19.55 4.41 -15.95
CA PHE A 343 -18.22 4.45 -15.34
C PHE A 343 -17.69 3.02 -15.25
N GLU A 344 -16.69 2.72 -16.08
CA GLU A 344 -16.16 1.37 -16.29
C GLU A 344 -14.67 1.31 -15.98
N ILE A 345 -14.22 0.20 -15.41
CA ILE A 345 -12.79 -0.08 -15.22
C ILE A 345 -12.17 -0.56 -16.54
N VAL A 346 -11.13 0.12 -17.00
CA VAL A 346 -10.45 -0.16 -18.28
C VAL A 346 -9.24 -1.05 -18.07
N SER A 347 -8.37 -0.66 -17.15
CA SER A 347 -7.12 -1.38 -16.91
C SER A 347 -6.55 -1.14 -15.52
N VAL A 348 -5.66 -2.05 -15.11
CA VAL A 348 -4.78 -1.90 -13.97
C VAL A 348 -3.36 -1.79 -14.50
N GLN A 349 -2.69 -0.68 -14.21
CA GLN A 349 -1.37 -0.33 -14.73
C GLN A 349 -0.34 -0.27 -13.59
N GLU A 350 0.84 -0.79 -13.85
CA GLU A 350 2.04 -0.53 -13.07
C GLU A 350 2.83 0.58 -13.74
N LEU A 351 3.17 1.61 -12.98
CA LEU A 351 3.95 2.76 -13.43
C LEU A 351 5.35 2.70 -12.82
N ASP A 352 6.36 3.02 -13.60
CA ASP A 352 7.71 3.23 -13.10
C ASP A 352 7.87 4.58 -12.38
N LEU A 353 9.11 4.90 -12.00
CA LEU A 353 9.45 6.17 -11.35
C LEU A 353 9.12 7.40 -12.16
N ASP A 354 9.14 7.32 -13.48
CA ASP A 354 8.91 8.45 -14.38
C ASP A 354 7.44 8.53 -14.82
N GLY A 355 6.59 7.62 -14.31
CA GLY A 355 5.17 7.54 -14.63
C GLY A 355 4.87 6.77 -15.92
N ASN A 356 5.86 6.08 -16.51
CA ASN A 356 5.64 5.26 -17.70
C ASN A 356 5.02 3.92 -17.31
N ILE A 357 4.14 3.40 -18.17
CA ILE A 357 3.50 2.10 -17.96
C ILE A 357 4.51 1.00 -18.26
N VAL A 358 4.84 0.18 -17.25
CA VAL A 358 5.75 -0.97 -17.40
C VAL A 358 5.02 -2.31 -17.46
N LYS A 359 3.80 -2.38 -16.93
CA LYS A 359 2.94 -3.56 -16.95
C LYS A 359 1.48 -3.13 -16.91
N GLU A 360 0.62 -3.82 -17.65
CA GLU A 360 -0.80 -3.47 -17.74
C GLU A 360 -1.66 -4.72 -17.91
N ILE A 361 -2.78 -4.75 -17.18
CA ILE A 361 -3.87 -5.71 -17.38
C ILE A 361 -5.05 -4.95 -17.95
N PHE A 362 -5.35 -5.17 -19.24
CA PHE A 362 -6.57 -4.68 -19.86
C PHE A 362 -7.74 -5.56 -19.44
N ILE A 363 -8.74 -4.97 -18.77
CA ILE A 363 -9.89 -5.70 -18.23
C ILE A 363 -10.70 -6.36 -19.34
N SER A 364 -10.82 -5.72 -20.51
CA SER A 364 -11.55 -6.23 -21.68
C SER A 364 -11.04 -7.57 -22.22
N ASN A 365 -9.83 -7.99 -21.83
CA ASN A 365 -9.24 -9.26 -22.26
C ASN A 365 -9.69 -10.46 -21.40
N TYR A 366 -10.44 -10.21 -20.33
CA TYR A 366 -10.84 -11.21 -19.35
C TYR A 366 -12.35 -11.20 -19.12
N THR A 367 -12.85 -12.26 -18.48
CA THR A 367 -14.25 -12.37 -18.07
C THR A 367 -14.38 -12.25 -16.56
N TRP A 368 -15.59 -11.95 -16.08
CA TRP A 368 -15.89 -11.82 -14.66
C TRP A 368 -16.74 -12.99 -14.15
N ASN A 369 -16.40 -13.49 -12.97
CA ASN A 369 -17.29 -14.32 -12.17
C ASN A 369 -18.13 -13.41 -11.29
N VAL A 370 -19.45 -13.47 -11.43
CA VAL A 370 -20.37 -12.51 -10.80
C VAL A 370 -21.26 -13.21 -9.78
N ASN A 371 -21.27 -12.69 -8.55
CA ASN A 371 -22.11 -13.17 -7.46
C ASN A 371 -22.86 -12.01 -6.83
N ALA A 372 -24.19 -12.04 -6.91
CA ALA A 372 -25.05 -11.05 -6.27
C ALA A 372 -25.65 -11.60 -4.96
N SER A 373 -25.77 -10.71 -3.98
CA SER A 373 -26.39 -10.99 -2.69
C SER A 373 -27.13 -9.76 -2.20
N THR A 374 -28.26 -9.96 -1.53
CA THR A 374 -29.03 -8.88 -0.92
C THR A 374 -29.00 -9.04 0.59
N ILE A 375 -28.55 -8.00 1.28
CA ILE A 375 -28.50 -7.92 2.74
C ILE A 375 -29.70 -7.10 3.22
N ASN A 376 -30.38 -7.62 4.25
CA ASN A 376 -31.47 -6.95 4.95
C ASN A 376 -32.63 -6.46 4.04
N ASN A 377 -32.82 -7.06 2.85
CA ASN A 377 -33.80 -6.67 1.82
C ASN A 377 -33.70 -5.22 1.30
N HIS A 378 -32.69 -4.45 1.68
CA HIS A 378 -32.54 -3.05 1.26
C HIS A 378 -31.18 -2.75 0.64
N THR A 379 -30.14 -3.57 0.88
CA THR A 379 -28.79 -3.36 0.31
C THR A 379 -28.45 -4.52 -0.62
N THR A 380 -28.12 -4.21 -1.87
CA THR A 380 -27.65 -5.20 -2.84
C THR A 380 -26.16 -5.04 -3.03
N ASN A 381 -25.42 -6.16 -2.94
CA ASN A 381 -23.99 -6.25 -3.19
C ASN A 381 -23.74 -7.21 -4.35
N ILE A 382 -22.98 -6.76 -5.33
CA ILE A 382 -22.59 -7.56 -6.50
C ILE A 382 -21.08 -7.63 -6.50
N ASN A 383 -20.54 -8.84 -6.38
CA ASN A 383 -19.11 -9.10 -6.39
C ASN A 383 -18.71 -9.65 -7.75
N TYR A 384 -17.77 -8.97 -8.39
CA TYR A 384 -17.16 -9.34 -9.66
C TYR A 384 -15.72 -9.77 -9.38
N GLN A 385 -15.37 -10.99 -9.77
CA GLN A 385 -14.01 -11.50 -9.67
C GLN A 385 -13.45 -11.76 -11.08
N LEU A 386 -12.38 -11.06 -11.43
CA LEU A 386 -11.74 -11.18 -12.75
C LEU A 386 -11.13 -12.58 -12.91
N ASN A 387 -11.46 -13.28 -13.98
CA ASN A 387 -10.93 -14.60 -14.27
C ASN A 387 -9.59 -14.49 -15.00
N THR A 388 -8.50 -14.43 -14.23
CA THR A 388 -7.13 -14.36 -14.76
C THR A 388 -6.50 -15.73 -15.07
N SER A 389 -7.24 -16.83 -14.84
CA SER A 389 -6.75 -18.21 -14.94
C SER A 389 -6.49 -18.67 -16.39
N SER A 390 -7.06 -18.00 -17.38
CA SER A 390 -6.97 -18.38 -18.81
C SER A 390 -5.67 -17.96 -19.50
N SER A 391 -4.78 -17.21 -18.84
CA SER A 391 -3.62 -16.56 -19.45
C SER A 391 -2.25 -17.18 -19.12
N LEU A 392 -2.18 -18.38 -18.52
CA LEU A 392 -0.89 -18.96 -18.10
C LEU A 392 -0.52 -20.23 -18.89
N SER A 393 0.11 -20.04 -20.04
CA SER A 393 1.08 -21.00 -20.56
C SER A 393 2.39 -20.86 -19.76
N ASN A 394 2.75 -21.90 -19.01
CA ASN A 394 4.10 -22.21 -18.52
C ASN A 394 4.83 -21.20 -17.62
N ASN A 395 4.20 -20.70 -16.54
CA ASN A 395 4.95 -19.89 -15.58
C ASN A 395 4.38 -20.03 -14.16
N SER A 396 5.25 -20.31 -13.18
CA SER A 396 4.96 -20.58 -11.75
C SER A 396 4.48 -19.34 -10.95
N TYR A 397 4.03 -18.30 -11.64
CA TYR A 397 3.63 -17.03 -11.04
C TYR A 397 2.15 -17.06 -10.66
N GLN A 398 1.84 -16.60 -9.44
CA GLN A 398 0.47 -16.41 -8.99
C GLN A 398 -0.14 -15.23 -9.76
N PRO A 399 -1.28 -15.39 -10.47
CA PRO A 399 -1.87 -14.30 -11.20
C PRO A 399 -2.40 -13.23 -10.23
N ALA A 400 -2.29 -11.96 -10.64
CA ALA A 400 -2.93 -10.86 -9.92
C ALA A 400 -4.43 -11.12 -9.79
N GLN A 401 -4.99 -10.79 -8.62
CA GLN A 401 -6.40 -10.93 -8.32
C GLN A 401 -7.04 -9.55 -8.34
N VAL A 402 -7.96 -9.34 -9.28
CA VAL A 402 -8.75 -8.11 -9.38
C VAL A 402 -10.19 -8.46 -9.03
N GLN A 403 -10.72 -7.78 -8.03
CA GLN A 403 -12.10 -7.89 -7.58
C GLN A 403 -12.73 -6.50 -7.61
N SER A 404 -14.01 -6.45 -7.96
CA SER A 404 -14.80 -5.24 -7.90
C SER A 404 -16.11 -5.54 -7.18
N THR A 405 -16.58 -4.64 -6.34
CA THR A 405 -17.86 -4.76 -5.66
C THR A 405 -18.69 -3.53 -5.92
N ILE A 406 -19.86 -3.73 -6.52
CA ILE A 406 -20.87 -2.69 -6.66
C ILE A 406 -21.90 -2.88 -5.56
N SER A 407 -22.19 -1.84 -4.79
CA SER A 407 -23.24 -1.88 -3.78
C SER A 407 -24.14 -0.66 -3.79
N PHE A 408 -25.44 -0.88 -3.64
CA PHE A 408 -26.44 0.18 -3.55
C PHE A 408 -27.52 -0.20 -2.55
N SER A 409 -28.22 0.80 -2.02
CA SER A 409 -29.30 0.56 -1.08
C SER A 409 -30.49 1.48 -1.31
N THR A 410 -31.70 0.98 -1.11
CA THR A 410 -32.94 1.78 -1.16
C THR A 410 -33.10 2.74 0.02
N GLN A 411 -32.24 2.64 1.04
CA GLN A 411 -32.21 3.54 2.19
C GLN A 411 -30.86 4.28 2.27
N PRO A 412 -30.85 5.51 2.79
CA PRO A 412 -29.58 6.20 3.07
C PRO A 412 -28.77 5.43 4.11
N ARG A 413 -27.45 5.42 3.95
CA ARG A 413 -26.52 4.72 4.86
C ARG A 413 -25.22 5.48 5.01
N THR A 414 -24.59 5.37 6.17
CA THR A 414 -23.22 5.84 6.39
C THR A 414 -22.27 4.68 6.18
N VAL A 415 -21.25 4.88 5.34
CA VAL A 415 -20.19 3.90 5.08
C VAL A 415 -18.87 4.45 5.57
N GLU A 416 -18.05 3.61 6.17
CA GLU A 416 -16.70 3.98 6.59
C GLU A 416 -15.67 3.50 5.56
N PHE A 417 -14.79 4.39 5.13
CA PHE A 417 -13.66 4.04 4.29
C PHE A 417 -12.45 4.94 4.59
N GLY A 418 -11.27 4.36 4.74
CA GLY A 418 -10.04 5.12 4.98
C GLY A 418 -10.08 5.99 6.25
N GLY A 419 -10.85 5.60 7.26
CA GLY A 419 -11.10 6.38 8.48
C GLY A 419 -12.03 7.57 8.31
N LYS A 420 -12.70 7.70 7.15
CA LYS A 420 -13.72 8.72 6.86
C LYS A 420 -15.11 8.08 6.87
N GLN A 421 -16.07 8.79 7.46
CA GLN A 421 -17.49 8.43 7.36
C GLN A 421 -18.12 9.15 6.16
N LEU A 422 -18.62 8.38 5.21
CA LEU A 422 -19.27 8.84 3.99
C LEU A 422 -20.77 8.60 4.12
N LEU A 423 -21.53 9.69 4.21
CA LEU A 423 -22.98 9.61 4.08
C LEU A 423 -23.33 9.33 2.61
N MET A 424 -24.03 8.23 2.38
CA MET A 424 -24.57 7.84 1.08
C MET A 424 -26.09 7.95 1.11
N ASN A 425 -26.65 8.56 0.08
CA ASN A 425 -28.09 8.69 -0.05
C ASN A 425 -28.70 7.38 -0.57
N ALA A 426 -30.02 7.25 -0.42
CA ALA A 426 -30.75 6.15 -1.06
C ALA A 426 -30.45 6.11 -2.57
N ASN A 427 -30.36 4.90 -3.12
CA ASN A 427 -30.05 4.55 -4.50
C ASN A 427 -28.68 5.04 -5.02
N SER A 428 -27.80 5.54 -4.14
CA SER A 428 -26.41 5.82 -4.51
C SER A 428 -25.64 4.52 -4.71
N ILE A 429 -24.84 4.47 -5.76
CA ILE A 429 -24.01 3.32 -6.13
C ILE A 429 -22.61 3.53 -5.56
N LYS A 430 -22.12 2.55 -4.82
CA LYS A 430 -20.75 2.45 -4.34
C LYS A 430 -19.98 1.49 -5.22
N LEU A 431 -18.78 1.84 -5.63
CA LEU A 431 -17.88 0.98 -6.38
C LEU A 431 -16.60 0.79 -5.56
N GLU A 432 -16.33 -0.43 -5.14
CA GLU A 432 -15.06 -0.81 -4.52
C GLU A 432 -14.25 -1.62 -5.53
N VAL A 433 -12.95 -1.34 -5.67
CA VAL A 433 -12.03 -2.18 -6.44
C VAL A 433 -10.91 -2.63 -5.53
N ASN A 434 -10.69 -3.94 -5.48
CA ASN A 434 -9.65 -4.60 -4.69
C ASN A 434 -8.68 -5.34 -5.62
N ILE A 435 -7.42 -4.92 -5.59
CA ILE A 435 -6.33 -5.56 -6.32
C ILE A 435 -5.37 -6.18 -5.32
N SER A 436 -5.09 -7.47 -5.49
CA SER A 436 -4.17 -8.20 -4.64
C SER A 436 -3.27 -9.14 -5.43
N LYS A 437 -2.18 -9.57 -4.79
CA LYS A 437 -1.15 -10.42 -5.42
C LYS A 437 -0.53 -9.80 -6.68
N TRP A 438 -0.53 -8.47 -6.80
CA TRP A 438 0.20 -7.81 -7.87
C TRP A 438 1.70 -8.00 -7.65
N GLN A 439 2.38 -8.54 -8.66
CA GLN A 439 3.83 -8.68 -8.66
C GLN A 439 4.43 -7.50 -9.39
N TYR A 440 4.96 -6.56 -8.60
CA TYR A 440 5.64 -5.37 -9.11
C TYR A 440 6.98 -5.75 -9.74
N SER A 441 7.34 -5.07 -10.82
CA SER A 441 8.59 -5.23 -11.56
C SER A 441 9.76 -4.57 -10.84
N SER A 442 9.49 -3.62 -9.93
CA SER A 442 10.48 -2.88 -9.14
C SER A 442 9.88 -2.42 -7.81
N ASN A 443 10.72 -2.15 -6.79
CA ASN A 443 10.33 -1.53 -5.52
C ASN A 443 10.10 -0.01 -5.58
N LEU A 444 10.20 0.54 -6.79
CA LEU A 444 9.96 1.96 -7.11
C LEU A 444 8.68 2.15 -7.94
N ALA A 445 8.03 1.06 -8.33
CA ALA A 445 6.82 1.10 -9.13
C ALA A 445 5.60 1.50 -8.29
N THR A 446 4.58 2.08 -8.92
CA THR A 446 3.28 2.37 -8.32
C THR A 446 2.17 1.71 -9.11
N LEU A 447 0.97 1.59 -8.53
CA LEU A 447 -0.19 1.05 -9.23
C LEU A 447 -1.15 2.17 -9.61
N ARG A 448 -1.80 2.07 -10.77
CA ARG A 448 -2.87 2.98 -11.20
C ARG A 448 -4.03 2.17 -11.76
N VAL A 449 -5.23 2.44 -11.27
CA VAL A 449 -6.47 1.90 -11.84
C VAL A 449 -7.06 2.95 -12.78
N VAL A 450 -7.30 2.56 -14.02
CA VAL A 450 -7.82 3.43 -15.07
C VAL A 450 -9.31 3.15 -15.26
N PHE A 451 -10.10 4.22 -15.19
CA PHE A 451 -11.52 4.23 -15.45
C PHE A 451 -11.83 5.02 -16.70
N LYS A 452 -12.91 4.63 -17.38
CA LYS A 452 -13.46 5.34 -18.54
C LYS A 452 -14.87 5.80 -18.23
N THR A 453 -15.18 6.99 -18.72
CA THR A 453 -16.52 7.56 -18.69
C THR A 453 -16.76 8.45 -19.91
N LEU A 454 -18.01 8.82 -20.12
CA LEU A 454 -18.44 9.77 -21.14
C LEU A 454 -18.90 11.05 -20.45
N ILE A 455 -18.40 12.19 -20.92
CA ILE A 455 -18.84 13.50 -20.45
C ILE A 455 -19.45 14.28 -21.60
N ASN A 456 -20.31 15.23 -21.25
CA ASN A 456 -20.76 16.26 -22.16
C ASN A 456 -19.70 17.37 -22.24
N ASN A 457 -19.40 17.83 -23.46
CA ASN A 457 -18.43 18.90 -23.69
C ASN A 457 -18.92 20.23 -23.10
N ASN A 458 -20.23 20.49 -23.27
CA ASN A 458 -20.94 21.61 -22.69
C ASN A 458 -22.18 21.06 -21.99
N GLN A 459 -22.46 21.56 -20.79
CA GLN A 459 -23.63 21.16 -20.02
C GLN A 459 -24.07 22.28 -19.09
N SER A 460 -25.38 22.47 -18.97
CA SER A 460 -25.98 23.46 -18.11
C SER A 460 -27.22 22.86 -17.45
N ILE A 461 -27.63 23.43 -16.33
CA ILE A 461 -28.91 23.12 -15.70
C ILE A 461 -29.73 24.39 -15.60
N GLU A 462 -31.01 24.28 -15.93
CA GLU A 462 -31.94 25.40 -15.78
C GLU A 462 -32.35 25.49 -14.31
N TYR A 463 -32.06 26.63 -13.70
CA TYR A 463 -32.45 26.96 -12.34
C TYR A 463 -32.91 28.40 -12.30
N ASP A 464 -34.14 28.62 -11.80
CA ASP A 464 -34.77 29.94 -11.74
C ASP A 464 -34.84 30.66 -13.11
N CYS A 465 -35.26 29.92 -14.14
CA CYS A 465 -35.28 30.36 -15.55
C CYS A 465 -33.91 30.82 -16.11
N ILE A 466 -32.81 30.53 -15.41
CA ILE A 466 -31.44 30.84 -15.84
C ILE A 466 -30.67 29.54 -16.06
N ASN A 467 -30.05 29.41 -17.24
CA ASN A 467 -29.12 28.32 -17.50
C ASN A 467 -27.81 28.57 -16.74
N LYS A 468 -27.52 27.71 -15.75
CA LYS A 468 -26.25 27.71 -15.03
C LYS A 468 -25.35 26.62 -15.62
N ASP A 469 -24.19 27.02 -16.14
CA ASP A 469 -23.19 26.10 -16.66
C ASP A 469 -22.63 25.22 -15.53
N ILE A 470 -22.46 23.93 -15.81
CA ILE A 470 -21.94 22.95 -14.85
C ILE A 470 -20.62 22.40 -15.38
N GLU A 471 -19.54 22.63 -14.65
CA GLU A 471 -18.26 22.00 -14.96
C GLU A 471 -18.31 20.49 -14.70
N SER A 472 -17.79 19.71 -15.66
CA SER A 472 -17.74 18.25 -15.57
C SER A 472 -16.81 17.75 -14.45
N PHE A 473 -15.84 18.57 -14.06
CA PHE A 473 -14.80 18.20 -13.10
C PHE A 473 -14.67 19.27 -12.02
N SER A 474 -14.43 18.84 -10.79
CA SER A 474 -14.05 19.73 -9.70
C SER A 474 -12.84 19.14 -8.98
N TYR A 475 -11.85 19.98 -8.71
CA TYR A 475 -10.57 19.60 -8.12
C TYR A 475 -10.40 20.20 -6.73
N ASP A 476 -9.63 19.54 -5.88
CA ASP A 476 -9.20 20.10 -4.60
C ASP A 476 -8.00 21.06 -4.78
N SER A 477 -7.50 21.60 -3.67
CA SER A 477 -6.32 22.48 -3.68
C SER A 477 -5.02 21.78 -4.13
N LEU A 478 -5.00 20.45 -4.16
CA LEU A 478 -3.87 19.63 -4.60
C LEU A 478 -4.03 19.14 -6.04
N SER A 479 -5.01 19.66 -6.78
CA SER A 479 -5.33 19.25 -8.16
C SER A 479 -5.78 17.79 -8.30
N SER A 480 -6.24 17.18 -7.21
CA SER A 480 -6.89 15.87 -7.24
C SER A 480 -8.37 16.02 -7.58
N LEU A 481 -8.86 15.24 -8.54
CA LEU A 481 -10.25 15.26 -8.96
C LEU A 481 -11.18 14.78 -7.84
N GLN A 482 -12.09 15.62 -7.37
CA GLN A 482 -13.05 15.31 -6.29
C GLN A 482 -14.43 14.93 -6.82
N TYR A 483 -14.88 15.59 -7.90
CA TYR A 483 -16.19 15.35 -8.46
C TYR A 483 -16.16 15.22 -9.97
N LEU A 484 -16.89 14.23 -10.47
CA LEU A 484 -17.29 14.08 -11.87
C LEU A 484 -18.79 14.38 -11.96
N ARG A 485 -19.17 15.32 -12.82
CA ARG A 485 -20.57 15.73 -13.04
C ARG A 485 -20.96 15.56 -14.50
N VAL A 486 -22.08 14.89 -14.73
CA VAL A 486 -22.67 14.73 -16.05
C VAL A 486 -24.15 15.06 -15.96
N VAL A 487 -24.60 16.05 -16.71
CA VAL A 487 -25.98 16.53 -16.75
C VAL A 487 -26.60 16.07 -18.06
N LYS A 488 -27.72 15.37 -17.97
CA LYS A 488 -28.53 14.96 -19.13
C LYS A 488 -30.00 15.02 -18.74
N ASP A 489 -30.82 15.65 -19.58
CA ASP A 489 -32.28 15.74 -19.41
C ASP A 489 -32.73 16.27 -18.03
N GLY A 490 -32.01 17.29 -17.50
CA GLY A 490 -32.28 17.89 -16.18
C GLY A 490 -31.85 17.03 -14.98
N ILE A 491 -31.25 15.86 -15.22
CA ILE A 491 -30.66 14.99 -14.21
C ILE A 491 -29.15 15.22 -14.17
N GLN A 492 -28.60 15.43 -12.98
CA GLN A 492 -27.16 15.50 -12.74
C GLN A 492 -26.68 14.21 -12.07
N PHE A 493 -25.82 13.46 -12.76
CA PHE A 493 -25.04 12.37 -12.19
C PHE A 493 -23.78 12.94 -11.56
N ASN A 494 -23.52 12.55 -10.32
CA ASN A 494 -22.41 13.02 -9.52
C ASN A 494 -21.59 11.82 -9.02
N GLY A 495 -20.40 11.65 -9.58
CA GLY A 495 -19.35 10.79 -9.04
C GLY A 495 -18.50 11.57 -8.05
N ARG A 496 -18.29 11.03 -6.85
CA ARG A 496 -17.40 11.57 -5.83
C ARG A 496 -16.20 10.66 -5.68
N PHE A 497 -15.03 11.28 -5.71
CA PHE A 497 -13.77 10.65 -5.41
C PHE A 497 -13.27 11.17 -4.05
N ILE A 498 -12.48 10.34 -3.38
CA ILE A 498 -11.80 10.71 -2.15
C ILE A 498 -10.31 10.43 -2.34
N ASP A 499 -9.46 11.30 -1.81
CA ASP A 499 -8.01 11.17 -1.97
C ASP A 499 -7.37 10.21 -0.97
N VAL A 500 -8.09 9.14 -0.66
CA VAL A 500 -7.67 8.11 0.28
C VAL A 500 -7.96 6.76 -0.33
N ALA A 501 -7.00 5.85 -0.22
CA ALA A 501 -7.17 4.44 -0.52
C ALA A 501 -6.69 3.60 0.66
N MET A 502 -7.00 2.31 0.66
CA MET A 502 -6.45 1.35 1.63
C MET A 502 -5.32 0.56 0.99
N SER A 503 -4.15 0.63 1.61
CA SER A 503 -2.94 -0.07 1.24
C SER A 503 -2.54 -1.00 2.38
N ASP A 504 -2.62 -2.30 2.15
CA ASP A 504 -2.35 -3.35 3.14
C ASP A 504 -3.14 -3.17 4.45
N GLY A 505 -4.41 -2.74 4.32
CA GLY A 505 -5.31 -2.49 5.45
C GLY A 505 -5.09 -1.17 6.17
N ARG A 506 -4.27 -0.26 5.62
CA ARG A 506 -4.00 1.07 6.20
C ARG A 506 -4.37 2.19 5.23
N PRO A 507 -4.97 3.30 5.71
CA PRO A 507 -5.27 4.43 4.84
C PRO A 507 -3.98 5.08 4.33
N THR A 508 -3.98 5.47 3.07
CA THR A 508 -2.89 6.19 2.42
C THR A 508 -3.45 7.25 1.47
N TYR A 509 -2.69 8.33 1.24
CA TYR A 509 -3.05 9.29 0.20
C TYR A 509 -3.05 8.61 -1.18
N SER A 510 -4.08 8.89 -1.97
CA SER A 510 -4.32 8.26 -3.28
C SER A 510 -5.03 9.27 -4.18
N PRO A 511 -4.30 10.06 -4.98
CA PRO A 511 -4.90 11.09 -5.80
C PRO A 511 -5.68 10.49 -6.98
N THR A 512 -6.72 11.20 -7.38
CA THR A 512 -7.48 10.93 -8.61
C THR A 512 -7.06 11.94 -9.68
N GLN A 513 -6.63 11.43 -10.83
CA GLN A 513 -6.04 12.21 -11.91
C GLN A 513 -6.88 12.10 -13.17
N LEU A 514 -7.04 13.21 -13.89
CA LEU A 514 -7.50 13.18 -15.27
C LEU A 514 -6.34 12.74 -16.17
N ILE A 515 -6.41 11.55 -16.75
CA ILE A 515 -5.36 11.00 -17.63
C ILE A 515 -5.48 11.62 -19.02
N SER A 516 -6.69 11.62 -19.60
CA SER A 516 -6.94 12.18 -20.92
C SER A 516 -8.42 12.51 -21.11
N SER A 517 -8.67 13.43 -22.04
CA SER A 517 -10.00 13.77 -22.54
C SER A 517 -9.94 13.85 -24.06
N THR A 518 -10.65 12.96 -24.71
CA THR A 518 -10.66 12.84 -26.18
C THR A 518 -12.07 13.13 -26.69
N ARG A 519 -12.21 14.20 -27.47
CA ARG A 519 -13.49 14.53 -28.12
C ARG A 519 -13.90 13.43 -29.09
N ILE A 520 -15.14 12.95 -28.93
CA ILE A 520 -15.78 12.04 -29.90
C ILE A 520 -16.43 12.88 -30.99
N ASN A 521 -17.15 13.93 -30.58
CA ASN A 521 -17.90 14.85 -31.42
C ASN A 521 -18.06 16.20 -30.68
N ASP A 522 -18.88 17.11 -31.21
CA ASP A 522 -19.11 18.42 -30.61
C ASP A 522 -19.84 18.34 -29.25
N GLN A 523 -20.57 17.26 -29.00
CA GLN A 523 -21.40 17.07 -27.82
C GLN A 523 -20.66 16.31 -26.69
N GLN A 524 -19.82 15.33 -27.02
CA GLN A 524 -19.31 14.36 -26.07
C GLN A 524 -17.80 14.12 -26.16
N SER A 525 -17.20 13.79 -25.02
CA SER A 525 -15.81 13.36 -24.89
C SER A 525 -15.71 12.06 -24.10
N ILE A 526 -14.77 11.20 -24.51
CA ILE A 526 -14.29 10.07 -23.70
C ILE A 526 -13.25 10.62 -22.73
N VAL A 527 -13.41 10.24 -21.47
CA VAL A 527 -12.52 10.66 -20.40
C VAL A 527 -11.91 9.44 -19.73
N MET A 528 -10.60 9.48 -19.54
CA MET A 528 -9.86 8.49 -18.76
C MET A 528 -9.45 9.09 -17.42
N ILE A 529 -9.82 8.44 -16.33
CA ILE A 529 -9.51 8.84 -14.95
C ILE A 529 -8.62 7.78 -14.32
N GLY A 530 -7.54 8.21 -13.66
CA GLY A 530 -6.61 7.34 -12.97
C GLY A 530 -6.64 7.53 -11.46
N ILE A 531 -6.75 6.44 -10.70
CA ILE A 531 -6.57 6.46 -9.24
C ILE A 531 -5.25 5.75 -8.90
N VAL A 532 -4.34 6.46 -8.23
CA VAL A 532 -2.94 6.01 -8.01
C VAL A 532 -2.74 5.48 -6.60
N PHE A 533 -2.00 4.37 -6.47
CA PHE A 533 -1.61 3.76 -5.21
C PHE A 533 -0.09 3.70 -5.04
N PRO A 534 0.41 3.83 -3.80
CA PRO A 534 1.73 3.29 -3.47
C PRO A 534 1.73 1.77 -3.63
N GLN A 535 2.89 1.13 -3.46
CA GLN A 535 2.96 -0.33 -3.51
C GLN A 535 2.15 -0.97 -2.40
N CYS A 536 1.31 -1.92 -2.78
CA CYS A 536 0.46 -2.68 -1.86
C CYS A 536 0.33 -4.13 -2.32
N GLN A 537 0.24 -5.04 -1.35
CA GLN A 537 -0.15 -6.43 -1.56
C GLN A 537 -1.68 -6.59 -1.60
N SER A 538 -2.40 -5.70 -0.92
CA SER A 538 -3.84 -5.48 -1.04
C SER A 538 -4.13 -3.99 -1.19
N CYS A 539 -4.64 -3.61 -2.36
CA CYS A 539 -4.92 -2.24 -2.78
C CYS A 539 -6.44 -2.10 -2.94
N ILE A 540 -7.09 -1.26 -2.13
CA ILE A 540 -8.54 -1.06 -2.17
C ILE A 540 -8.84 0.42 -2.41
N LEU A 541 -9.61 0.72 -3.45
CA LEU A 541 -10.22 2.04 -3.72
C LEU A 541 -11.73 1.95 -3.63
N ASP A 542 -12.39 3.08 -3.41
CA ASP A 542 -13.82 3.12 -3.11
C ASP A 542 -14.53 4.43 -3.54
N PRO A 543 -14.61 4.73 -4.85
CA PRO A 543 -15.44 5.82 -5.36
C PRO A 543 -16.94 5.56 -5.18
N ASP A 544 -17.71 6.65 -5.09
CA ASP A 544 -19.17 6.58 -4.99
C ASP A 544 -19.87 7.48 -6.03
N PHE A 545 -21.06 7.07 -6.45
CA PHE A 545 -21.84 7.69 -7.52
C PHE A 545 -23.30 7.88 -7.07
N SER A 546 -23.87 9.03 -7.37
CA SER A 546 -25.25 9.36 -7.05
C SER A 546 -25.92 10.09 -8.21
N ALA A 547 -27.22 9.86 -8.40
CA ALA A 547 -28.04 10.60 -9.35
C ALA A 547 -28.90 11.63 -8.61
N LEU A 548 -28.89 12.87 -9.07
CA LEU A 548 -29.55 14.02 -8.46
C LEU A 548 -30.46 14.69 -9.50
N ILE A 549 -31.71 14.97 -9.15
CA ILE A 549 -32.63 15.82 -9.93
C ILE A 549 -32.63 17.21 -9.31
N VAL A 550 -32.61 18.26 -10.12
CA VAL A 550 -32.85 19.62 -9.60
C VAL A 550 -34.31 19.77 -9.20
N ASP A 551 -34.55 20.13 -7.94
CA ASP A 551 -35.89 20.37 -7.44
C ASP A 551 -36.38 21.77 -7.87
N THR A 552 -37.19 21.80 -8.94
CA THR A 552 -37.84 23.02 -9.42
C THR A 552 -39.14 23.34 -8.68
N SER A 553 -39.59 22.48 -7.75
CA SER A 553 -40.93 22.59 -7.14
C SER A 553 -41.07 23.61 -6.01
N ASN A 554 -39.96 24.11 -5.45
CA ASN A 554 -40.00 25.18 -4.43
C ASN A 554 -40.14 26.59 -5.03
N ASN A 555 -40.25 26.72 -6.34
CA ASN A 555 -40.61 27.98 -6.97
C ASN A 555 -42.12 28.20 -6.84
N SER A 556 -42.49 28.79 -5.71
CA SER A 556 -43.75 29.52 -5.59
C SER A 556 -43.78 30.59 -6.67
N HIS A 557 -44.56 30.32 -7.73
CA HIS A 557 -45.13 31.32 -8.61
C HIS A 557 -44.15 32.20 -9.42
N HIS A 558 -43.27 31.57 -10.18
CA HIS A 558 -42.85 32.13 -11.46
C HIS A 558 -43.04 31.05 -12.52
N THR A 559 -44.20 31.06 -13.18
CA THR A 559 -44.25 30.50 -14.52
C THR A 559 -43.20 31.27 -15.31
N CYS A 560 -42.20 30.61 -15.88
CA CYS A 560 -41.44 31.16 -17.00
C CYS A 560 -42.36 31.21 -18.24
N ASP A 561 -43.61 31.64 -18.06
CA ASP A 561 -44.35 32.26 -19.13
C ASP A 561 -43.57 33.54 -19.38
N ASN A 562 -43.06 33.67 -20.59
CA ASN A 562 -42.65 34.96 -21.09
C ASN A 562 -43.75 35.94 -20.70
N ASP A 563 -43.47 36.85 -19.78
CA ASP A 563 -44.25 38.07 -19.62
C ASP A 563 -44.19 38.72 -21.01
N ASP A 564 -45.19 38.39 -21.83
CA ASP A 564 -45.41 38.94 -23.14
C ASP A 564 -45.42 40.46 -22.91
N PRO A 565 -44.45 41.24 -23.40
CA PRO A 565 -44.37 42.67 -23.10
C PRO A 565 -45.47 43.48 -23.82
N ASN A 566 -46.58 42.84 -24.19
CA ASN A 566 -47.40 43.24 -25.32
C ASN A 566 -48.87 43.56 -24.99
N ASN A 567 -49.25 43.74 -23.73
CA ASN A 567 -50.63 44.15 -23.41
C ASN A 567 -50.77 45.43 -22.57
N GLN A 568 -49.69 45.99 -22.01
CA GLN A 568 -49.76 47.31 -21.36
C GLN A 568 -50.03 48.43 -22.36
N TRP A 569 -49.39 48.41 -23.54
CA TRP A 569 -49.62 49.44 -24.56
C TRP A 569 -51.05 49.38 -25.10
N LYS A 570 -51.67 48.19 -25.21
CA LYS A 570 -53.07 48.05 -25.69
C LYS A 570 -54.09 48.60 -24.69
N MET A 571 -53.85 48.42 -23.39
CA MET A 571 -54.70 49.00 -22.35
C MET A 571 -54.54 50.53 -22.27
N ILE A 572 -53.30 51.03 -22.30
CA ILE A 572 -53.01 52.47 -22.30
C ILE A 572 -53.59 53.12 -23.57
N THR A 573 -53.39 52.51 -24.74
CA THR A 573 -53.92 53.00 -26.02
C THR A 573 -55.44 52.96 -26.04
N GLY A 574 -56.07 51.91 -25.49
CA GLY A 574 -57.53 51.82 -25.38
C GLY A 574 -58.14 52.93 -24.52
N ILE A 575 -57.54 53.25 -23.37
CA ILE A 575 -58.01 54.31 -22.47
C ILE A 575 -57.81 55.69 -23.11
N VAL A 576 -56.63 55.96 -23.68
CA VAL A 576 -56.32 57.26 -24.28
C VAL A 576 -57.21 57.53 -25.50
N VAL A 577 -57.40 56.56 -26.38
CA VAL A 577 -58.28 56.70 -27.56
C VAL A 577 -59.74 56.86 -27.13
N GLY A 578 -60.20 56.13 -26.10
CA GLY A 578 -61.55 56.26 -25.55
C GLY A 578 -61.85 57.65 -24.97
N VAL A 579 -60.93 58.19 -24.16
CA VAL A 579 -61.11 59.51 -23.53
C VAL A 579 -61.03 60.64 -24.56
N VAL A 580 -60.06 60.59 -25.48
CA VAL A 580 -59.92 61.61 -26.54
C VAL A 580 -61.12 61.58 -27.49
N GLY A 581 -61.62 60.39 -27.85
CA GLY A 581 -62.82 60.23 -28.66
C GLY A 581 -64.08 60.81 -28.00
N ALA A 582 -64.27 60.56 -26.70
CA ALA A 582 -65.42 61.08 -25.96
C ALA A 582 -65.39 62.62 -25.80
N VAL A 583 -64.21 63.21 -25.58
CA VAL A 583 -64.04 64.67 -25.50
C VAL A 583 -64.27 65.34 -26.86
N ALA A 584 -63.77 64.75 -27.96
CA ALA A 584 -64.00 65.28 -29.30
C ALA A 584 -65.49 65.23 -29.68
N LEU A 585 -66.17 64.11 -29.43
CA LEU A 585 -67.60 63.95 -29.70
C LEU A 585 -68.45 64.93 -28.88
N SER A 586 -68.13 65.15 -27.61
CA SER A 586 -68.88 66.09 -26.76
C SER A 586 -68.71 67.55 -27.22
N ILE A 587 -67.52 67.96 -27.67
CA ILE A 587 -67.28 69.30 -28.24
C ILE A 587 -68.04 69.49 -29.56
N VAL A 588 -67.99 68.50 -30.47
CA VAL A 588 -68.72 68.55 -31.75
C VAL A 588 -70.22 68.61 -31.53
N THR A 589 -70.74 67.84 -30.57
CA THR A 589 -72.17 67.83 -30.23
C THR A 589 -72.61 69.18 -29.64
N LEU A 590 -71.83 69.76 -28.72
CA LEU A 590 -72.10 71.09 -28.16
C LEU A 590 -72.05 72.21 -29.22
N TYR A 591 -71.06 72.15 -30.12
CA TYR A 591 -70.94 73.12 -31.21
C TYR A 591 -72.06 72.96 -32.24
N GLY A 592 -72.42 71.72 -32.56
CA GLY A 592 -73.56 71.36 -33.41
C GLY A 592 -74.89 71.87 -32.84
N ILE A 593 -75.14 71.68 -31.54
CA ILE A 593 -76.34 72.21 -30.87
C ILE A 593 -76.34 73.74 -30.86
N LYS A 594 -75.20 74.41 -30.57
CA LYS A 594 -75.10 75.87 -30.63
C LYS A 594 -75.36 76.40 -32.05
N ARG A 595 -74.79 75.76 -33.08
CA ARG A 595 -74.96 76.14 -34.48
C ARG A 595 -76.38 75.88 -34.97
N PHE A 596 -76.98 74.76 -34.60
CA PHE A 596 -78.35 74.40 -34.94
C PHE A 596 -79.38 75.29 -34.25
N LYS A 597 -79.19 75.63 -32.97
CA LYS A 597 -80.02 76.65 -32.28
C LYS A 597 -79.92 78.01 -32.96
N ARG A 598 -78.73 78.47 -33.34
CA ARG A 598 -78.56 79.72 -34.12
C ARG A 598 -79.26 79.64 -35.48
N TYR A 599 -79.13 78.52 -36.19
CA TYR A 599 -79.79 78.31 -37.48
C TYR A 599 -81.32 78.29 -37.36
N LEU A 600 -81.89 77.61 -36.36
CA LEU A 600 -83.34 77.57 -36.11
C LEU A 600 -83.91 78.93 -35.71
N VAL A 601 -83.20 79.71 -34.88
CA VAL A 601 -83.64 81.06 -34.49
C VAL A 601 -83.61 82.02 -35.68
N LEU A 602 -82.63 81.90 -36.57
CA LEU A 602 -82.53 82.71 -37.79
C LEU A 602 -83.56 82.29 -38.86
N ARG A 603 -83.89 80.99 -38.98
CA ARG A 603 -84.93 80.51 -39.92
C ARG A 603 -86.37 80.76 -39.44
N ARG A 604 -86.66 80.70 -38.13
CA ARG A 604 -88.02 80.99 -37.61
C ARG A 604 -88.41 82.45 -37.69
N LYS A 605 -87.45 83.39 -37.67
CA LYS A 605 -87.76 84.83 -37.76
C LYS A 605 -87.82 85.38 -39.19
N SER A 606 -87.40 84.65 -40.23
CA SER A 606 -87.25 85.22 -41.58
C SER A 606 -88.07 84.59 -42.70
N ILE A 607 -88.82 83.48 -42.50
CA ILE A 607 -89.49 82.76 -43.62
C ILE A 607 -91.01 82.48 -43.45
N ALA A 608 -91.70 82.89 -42.37
CA ALA A 608 -93.17 82.81 -42.34
C ALA A 608 -93.84 83.82 -41.39
N MET A 609 -93.28 85.01 -41.20
CA MET A 609 -93.89 86.17 -41.88
C MET A 609 -94.66 85.80 -43.16
N SER A 610 -95.99 85.77 -43.01
CA SER A 610 -96.93 86.27 -44.02
C SER A 610 -96.85 85.66 -45.42
N LYS A 611 -97.36 84.44 -45.57
CA LYS A 611 -98.21 84.08 -46.72
C LYS A 611 -99.16 82.95 -46.26
N ILE A 612 -100.37 83.26 -45.79
CA ILE A 612 -101.51 83.92 -46.44
C ILE A 612 -102.14 82.99 -47.48
N ASP A 613 -103.30 82.48 -47.04
CA ASP A 613 -104.54 82.17 -47.76
C ASP A 613 -104.67 80.98 -48.72
N LYS A 614 -105.71 80.19 -48.33
CA LYS A 614 -106.59 79.25 -49.04
C LYS A 614 -106.15 77.80 -49.21
#